data_AF-A0A9D6ZNF5-F1
#
_entry.id   AF-A0A9D6ZNF5-F1
#
_cell.length_a   1.000
_cell.length_b   1.000
_cell.length_c   1.000
_cell.angle_alpha   90.00
_cell.angle_beta   90.00
_cell.angle_gamma   90.00
#
_symmetry.space_group_name_H-M   'P 1'
#
loop_
_entity.id
_entity.type
_entity.pdbx_description
1 polymer ?
#
loop_
_entity_poly.entity_id
_entity_poly.type
_entity_poly.pdbx_seq_one_letter_code
_entity_poly.pdbx_strand_id
1 'polypeptide(L)'
;MAAVAAILVLVIAASYMLVRSLNTGLEARLRDDAATHRALAAAKQALIGYAATFPEHSTSTSAGPGRLPCPDYAYQGASDPVGSADSCSLAAKTETGLLPWRTLGLPPLPDGTGAPLWYAVSDNHRSNGSGVLNSDTAGTLVVDGGGDVVAVVIAPGAALAGQSRDPADIAGLYNPQNYLEDDNATTGDSHFVTRSNGAFDDEVVTITRAELMAAVEQRVLKDVARALERYRADPDGDDAGGADPQCTAPLAASCDDAYPWLAPFANPATAGYHGVVGTRAGLLPLERVNSSFPAPFVFGFAIASAGTVVTSGSSPPDAQCVRASSCNFYPTPSTPLPLAGPIEGSWGPFSEGQCTWSAGEILSCTSKRSFVAGVYQVQRDYEFFFTKLAYAHKPPGAGALRYRVLDAAGGLTLGAGMAVTIRVSDTVLPNSKIGTTSLTLGPSDHLDALSLDAIPADLEIDTDGAIDPASARSPGELPAWFTANRWQQLVSVAYGAGYAPGAAQNCTLAGTCLTITRQTAPGAALETVENVPGVAVAAGARLATQARPSASLDDYFEDDNANGDSQYTTRPATGTFNDRLQVLAPGH
;
A
#
# COMPACT_ATOMS: atom_id res chain seq x y z
N MET A 1 -51.16 66.65 -29.53
CA MET A 1 -51.36 65.28 -29.01
C MET A 1 -50.64 64.21 -29.83
N ALA A 2 -50.67 64.21 -31.16
CA ALA A 2 -50.00 63.20 -31.98
C ALA A 2 -48.46 63.10 -31.79
N ALA A 3 -47.76 64.23 -31.67
CA ALA A 3 -46.30 64.23 -31.45
C ALA A 3 -45.87 63.64 -30.09
N VAL A 4 -46.65 63.91 -29.03
CA VAL A 4 -46.39 63.37 -27.69
C VAL A 4 -46.64 61.86 -27.66
N ALA A 5 -47.68 61.38 -28.34
CA ALA A 5 -47.95 59.94 -28.48
C ALA A 5 -46.85 59.21 -29.27
N ALA A 6 -46.33 59.82 -30.35
CA ALA A 6 -45.24 59.24 -31.14
C ALA A 6 -43.92 59.13 -30.36
N ILE A 7 -43.57 60.17 -29.59
CA ILE A 7 -42.38 60.14 -28.72
C ILE A 7 -42.54 59.08 -27.63
N LEU A 8 -43.72 58.96 -27.02
CA LEU A 8 -43.98 57.96 -25.99
C LEU A 8 -43.82 56.52 -26.53
N VAL A 9 -44.32 56.24 -27.74
CA VAL A 9 -44.16 54.93 -28.40
C VAL A 9 -42.70 54.63 -28.71
N LEU A 10 -41.92 55.62 -29.16
CA LEU A 10 -40.48 55.45 -29.41
C LEU A 10 -39.70 55.16 -28.13
N VAL A 11 -40.00 55.85 -27.03
CA VAL A 11 -39.37 55.61 -25.72
C VAL A 11 -39.70 54.21 -25.22
N ILE A 12 -40.97 53.78 -25.29
CA ILE A 12 -41.39 52.44 -24.87
C ILE A 12 -40.71 51.36 -25.73
N ALA A 13 -40.63 51.54 -27.05
CA ALA A 13 -39.95 50.61 -27.95
C ALA A 13 -38.44 50.53 -27.66
N ALA A 14 -37.79 51.66 -27.42
CA ALA A 14 -36.37 51.70 -27.06
C ALA A 14 -36.10 51.05 -25.69
N SER A 15 -36.94 51.32 -24.69
CA SER A 15 -36.87 50.67 -23.37
C SER A 15 -37.10 49.16 -23.47
N TYR A 16 -38.07 48.71 -24.26
CA TYR A 16 -38.31 47.27 -24.48
C TYR A 16 -37.13 46.59 -25.16
N MET A 17 -36.54 47.20 -26.19
CA MET A 17 -35.35 46.67 -26.86
C MET A 17 -34.13 46.63 -25.92
N LEU A 18 -33.95 47.65 -25.08
CA LEU A 18 -32.89 47.68 -24.07
C LEU A 18 -33.08 46.57 -23.04
N VAL A 19 -34.28 46.44 -22.45
CA VAL A 19 -34.59 45.38 -21.47
C VAL A 19 -34.41 44.01 -22.10
N ARG A 20 -34.86 43.82 -23.35
CA ARG A 20 -34.67 42.56 -24.08
C ARG A 20 -33.19 42.25 -24.31
N SER A 21 -32.41 43.23 -24.75
CA SER A 21 -30.96 43.09 -24.98
C SER A 21 -30.22 42.75 -23.69
N LEU A 22 -30.54 43.44 -22.58
CA LEU A 22 -29.99 43.18 -21.26
C LEU A 22 -30.37 41.78 -20.75
N ASN A 23 -31.63 41.37 -20.92
CA ASN A 23 -32.09 40.04 -20.53
C ASN A 23 -31.41 38.94 -21.34
N THR A 24 -31.28 39.09 -22.66
CA THR A 24 -30.57 38.11 -23.49
C THR A 24 -29.08 38.03 -23.17
N GLY A 25 -28.44 39.17 -22.85
CA GLY A 25 -27.05 39.20 -22.44
C GLY A 25 -26.81 38.57 -21.07
N LEU A 26 -27.71 38.82 -20.12
CA LEU A 26 -27.67 38.20 -18.79
C LEU A 26 -27.92 36.69 -18.89
N GLU A 27 -28.89 36.26 -19.68
CA GLU A 27 -29.17 34.83 -19.91
C GLU A 27 -27.98 34.10 -20.55
N ALA A 28 -27.28 34.73 -21.49
CA ALA A 28 -26.07 34.15 -22.07
C ALA A 28 -24.97 33.98 -21.02
N ARG A 29 -24.66 35.03 -20.25
CA ARG A 29 -23.67 34.97 -19.15
C ARG A 29 -24.00 33.89 -18.13
N LEU A 30 -25.25 33.82 -17.68
CA LEU A 30 -25.68 32.79 -16.73
C LEU A 30 -25.53 31.36 -17.30
N ARG A 31 -25.68 31.18 -18.62
CA ARG A 31 -25.45 29.88 -19.26
C ARG A 31 -23.97 29.56 -19.32
N ASP A 32 -23.14 30.54 -19.65
CA ASP A 32 -21.69 30.39 -19.74
C ASP A 32 -21.12 30.08 -18.34
N ASP A 33 -21.49 30.84 -17.31
CA ASP A 33 -21.11 30.59 -15.90
C ASP A 33 -21.52 29.16 -15.47
N ALA A 34 -22.76 28.77 -15.77
CA ALA A 34 -23.25 27.43 -15.46
C ALA A 34 -22.53 26.32 -16.24
N ALA A 35 -22.04 26.61 -17.45
CA ALA A 35 -21.24 25.66 -18.24
C ALA A 35 -19.81 25.57 -17.69
N THR A 36 -19.19 26.71 -17.33
CA THR A 36 -17.87 26.79 -16.69
C THR A 36 -17.85 26.00 -15.38
N HIS A 37 -18.80 26.23 -14.47
CA HIS A 37 -18.88 25.49 -13.21
C HIS A 37 -19.04 23.98 -13.43
N ARG A 38 -19.81 23.54 -14.44
CA ARG A 38 -19.94 22.12 -14.78
C ARG A 38 -18.63 21.54 -15.33
N ALA A 39 -17.92 22.29 -16.17
CA ALA A 39 -16.63 21.89 -16.73
C ALA A 39 -15.58 21.75 -15.61
N LEU A 40 -15.45 22.75 -14.74
CA LEU A 40 -14.54 22.71 -13.60
C LEU A 40 -14.87 21.57 -12.62
N ALA A 41 -16.15 21.34 -12.33
CA ALA A 41 -16.58 20.22 -11.49
C ALA A 41 -16.26 18.86 -12.13
N ALA A 42 -16.48 18.69 -13.44
CA ALA A 42 -16.15 17.48 -14.16
C ALA A 42 -14.64 17.22 -14.19
N ALA A 43 -13.82 18.25 -14.44
CA ALA A 43 -12.37 18.18 -14.40
C ALA A 43 -11.86 17.76 -13.01
N LYS A 44 -12.36 18.40 -11.94
CA LYS A 44 -12.01 18.06 -10.55
C LYS A 44 -12.34 16.60 -10.22
N GLN A 45 -13.54 16.13 -10.57
CA GLN A 45 -13.93 14.73 -10.30
C GLN A 45 -13.08 13.74 -11.10
N ALA A 46 -12.78 14.03 -12.37
CA ALA A 46 -11.95 13.17 -13.20
C ALA A 46 -10.51 13.06 -12.68
N LEU A 47 -9.93 14.17 -12.21
CA LEU A 47 -8.60 14.19 -11.57
C LEU A 47 -8.56 13.35 -10.29
N ILE A 48 -9.55 13.50 -9.41
CA ILE A 48 -9.66 12.69 -8.18
C ILE A 48 -9.84 11.20 -8.52
N GLY A 49 -10.68 10.89 -9.51
CA GLY A 49 -10.89 9.53 -10.01
C GLY A 49 -9.61 8.91 -10.58
N TYR A 50 -8.91 9.66 -11.45
CA TYR A 50 -7.62 9.25 -12.01
C TYR A 50 -6.61 8.92 -10.91
N ALA A 51 -6.49 9.78 -9.90
CA ALA A 51 -5.56 9.57 -8.81
C ALA A 51 -5.89 8.33 -7.96
N ALA A 52 -7.18 8.11 -7.66
CA ALA A 52 -7.61 6.91 -6.96
C ALA A 52 -7.41 5.62 -7.78
N THR A 53 -7.39 5.72 -9.11
CA THR A 53 -7.13 4.59 -10.02
C THR A 53 -5.74 4.64 -10.66
N PHE A 54 -4.79 5.39 -10.10
CA PHE A 54 -3.48 5.53 -10.72
C PHE A 54 -2.72 4.20 -10.88
N PRO A 55 -2.78 3.25 -9.92
CA PRO A 55 -2.12 1.96 -10.09
C PRO A 55 -2.53 1.22 -11.36
N GLU A 56 -3.77 1.40 -11.84
CA GLU A 56 -4.25 0.82 -13.10
C GLU A 56 -3.68 1.48 -14.35
N HIS A 57 -3.18 2.71 -14.23
CA HIS A 57 -2.60 3.49 -15.34
C HIS A 57 -1.07 3.37 -15.39
N SER A 58 -0.43 2.76 -14.37
CA SER A 58 1.01 2.64 -14.29
C SER A 58 1.50 1.25 -14.71
N THR A 59 2.66 1.21 -15.36
CA THR A 59 3.39 -0.05 -15.60
C THR A 59 4.26 -0.46 -14.41
N SER A 60 4.41 0.42 -13.40
CA SER A 60 5.15 0.13 -12.17
C SER A 60 4.22 -0.38 -11.09
N THR A 61 4.50 -1.59 -10.60
CA THR A 61 3.77 -2.21 -9.46
C THR A 61 3.92 -1.43 -8.16
N SER A 62 4.97 -0.60 -8.04
CA SER A 62 5.25 0.24 -6.88
C SER A 62 4.54 1.60 -6.91
N ALA A 63 3.91 1.97 -8.02
CA ALA A 63 3.25 3.25 -8.15
C ALA A 63 1.81 3.20 -7.61
N GLY A 64 1.61 3.80 -6.45
CA GLY A 64 0.33 3.78 -5.72
C GLY A 64 -0.67 4.85 -6.15
N PRO A 65 -1.87 4.81 -5.56
CA PRO A 65 -2.89 5.84 -5.79
C PRO A 65 -2.45 7.19 -5.21
N GLY A 66 -3.07 8.28 -5.70
CA GLY A 66 -2.81 9.66 -5.31
C GLY A 66 -1.94 10.45 -6.29
N ARG A 67 -1.47 9.82 -7.37
CA ARG A 67 -0.75 10.51 -8.44
C ARG A 67 -1.71 11.10 -9.48
N LEU A 68 -1.42 12.31 -9.93
CA LEU A 68 -2.21 13.09 -10.88
C LEU A 68 -1.44 13.21 -12.21
N PRO A 69 -2.15 13.31 -13.35
CA PRO A 69 -1.49 13.43 -14.64
C PRO A 69 -0.74 14.76 -14.71
N CYS A 70 0.27 14.80 -15.56
CA CYS A 70 0.90 16.05 -15.96
C CYS A 70 -0.03 16.86 -16.86
N PRO A 71 0.07 18.21 -16.84
CA PRO A 71 -0.62 19.03 -17.84
C PRO A 71 -0.16 18.67 -19.26
N ASP A 72 -1.00 19.01 -20.23
CA ASP A 72 -0.62 19.14 -21.64
C ASP A 72 -0.02 20.55 -21.80
N TYR A 73 1.29 20.70 -21.60
CA TYR A 73 1.94 22.00 -21.35
C TYR A 73 2.81 22.48 -22.50
N ALA A 74 3.11 21.62 -23.48
CA ALA A 74 3.95 22.00 -24.59
C ALA A 74 3.48 21.42 -25.91
N TYR A 75 3.34 22.28 -26.92
CA TYR A 75 3.14 21.84 -28.29
C TYR A 75 4.35 21.05 -28.79
N GLN A 76 4.17 19.74 -29.04
CA GLN A 76 5.23 18.85 -29.52
C GLN A 76 5.30 18.72 -31.05
N GLY A 77 4.56 19.55 -31.79
CA GLY A 77 4.49 19.55 -33.26
C GLY A 77 3.18 18.97 -33.82
N ALA A 78 3.05 18.86 -35.14
CA ALA A 78 1.76 18.62 -35.80
C ALA A 78 1.09 17.27 -35.46
N SER A 79 1.82 16.33 -34.86
CA SER A 79 1.32 15.02 -34.40
C SER A 79 0.95 15.01 -32.92
N ASP A 80 1.07 16.14 -32.23
CA ASP A 80 0.79 16.29 -30.81
C ASP A 80 -0.70 16.10 -30.51
N PRO A 81 -1.08 15.09 -29.70
CA PRO A 81 -2.47 14.84 -29.40
C PRO A 81 -3.00 15.78 -28.31
N VAL A 82 -3.37 17.02 -28.69
CA VAL A 82 -3.98 18.02 -27.79
C VAL A 82 -5.02 17.38 -26.86
N GLY A 83 -4.88 17.67 -25.57
CA GLY A 83 -5.60 17.08 -24.47
C GLY A 83 -4.93 15.87 -23.84
N SER A 84 -3.70 15.51 -24.21
CA SER A 84 -2.98 14.37 -23.62
C SER A 84 -1.91 14.87 -22.66
N ALA A 85 -1.78 14.23 -21.50
CA ALA A 85 -0.75 14.56 -20.54
C ALA A 85 0.65 14.40 -21.14
N ASP A 86 1.48 15.41 -20.95
CA ASP A 86 2.90 15.35 -21.27
C ASP A 86 3.69 14.62 -20.18
N SER A 87 5.02 14.60 -20.32
CA SER A 87 5.92 14.20 -19.24
C SER A 87 6.45 15.44 -18.52
N CYS A 88 5.99 15.69 -17.29
CA CYS A 88 6.46 16.85 -16.56
C CYS A 88 7.97 16.83 -16.30
N SER A 89 8.60 17.99 -16.34
CA SER A 89 10.00 18.18 -15.92
C SER A 89 10.18 17.89 -14.44
N LEU A 90 11.10 16.98 -14.09
CA LEU A 90 11.43 16.68 -12.69
C LEU A 90 12.37 17.71 -12.04
N ALA A 91 12.68 18.83 -12.72
CA ALA A 91 13.62 19.86 -12.25
C ALA A 91 13.01 20.88 -11.25
N ALA A 92 12.03 20.46 -10.43
CA ALA A 92 11.35 21.26 -9.40
C ALA A 92 10.77 22.60 -9.90
N LYS A 93 10.05 22.56 -11.03
CA LYS A 93 9.21 23.66 -11.50
C LYS A 93 7.80 23.14 -11.66
N THR A 94 6.82 23.84 -11.10
CA THR A 94 5.41 23.56 -11.36
C THR A 94 5.10 23.92 -12.80
N GLU A 95 4.59 22.95 -13.55
CA GLU A 95 4.15 23.16 -14.93
C GLU A 95 2.67 23.47 -14.94
N THR A 96 2.33 24.48 -15.73
CA THR A 96 0.97 24.93 -16.00
C THR A 96 0.73 24.76 -17.48
N GLY A 97 -0.35 24.08 -17.84
CA GLY A 97 -0.72 23.80 -19.23
C GLY A 97 -2.20 23.54 -19.36
N LEU A 98 -2.62 22.98 -20.48
CA LEU A 98 -4.01 22.60 -20.69
C LEU A 98 -4.36 21.38 -19.83
N LEU A 99 -5.64 21.28 -19.46
CA LEU A 99 -6.19 20.08 -18.83
C LEU A 99 -6.04 18.88 -19.79
N PRO A 100 -5.40 17.77 -19.37
CA PRO A 100 -5.18 16.60 -20.21
C PRO A 100 -6.46 15.74 -20.31
N TRP A 101 -7.53 16.29 -20.87
CA TRP A 101 -8.86 15.69 -20.93
C TRP A 101 -8.89 14.30 -21.61
N ARG A 102 -8.03 14.04 -22.61
CA ARG A 102 -7.90 12.71 -23.23
C ARG A 102 -7.32 11.69 -22.26
N THR A 103 -6.26 12.05 -21.54
CA THR A 103 -5.65 11.19 -20.50
C THR A 103 -6.65 10.90 -19.37
N LEU A 104 -7.52 11.86 -19.07
CA LEU A 104 -8.61 11.71 -18.11
C LEU A 104 -9.81 10.92 -18.63
N GLY A 105 -9.79 10.47 -19.90
CA GLY A 105 -10.90 9.73 -20.52
C GLY A 105 -12.17 10.57 -20.74
N LEU A 106 -12.02 11.89 -20.84
CA LEU A 106 -13.12 12.84 -21.05
C LEU A 106 -13.25 13.21 -22.55
N PRO A 107 -14.41 13.72 -22.99
CA PRO A 107 -14.48 14.53 -24.21
C PRO A 107 -13.77 15.90 -24.01
N PRO A 108 -13.52 16.67 -25.08
CA PRO A 108 -13.07 18.06 -24.95
C PRO A 108 -13.96 18.82 -23.97
N LEU A 109 -13.34 19.50 -23.01
CA LEU A 109 -14.03 20.11 -21.87
C LEU A 109 -13.67 21.59 -21.76
N PRO A 110 -14.18 22.46 -22.65
CA PRO A 110 -13.97 23.90 -22.55
C PRO A 110 -14.85 24.52 -21.46
N ASP A 111 -14.53 25.76 -21.08
CA ASP A 111 -15.39 26.60 -20.26
C ASP A 111 -16.64 27.09 -21.03
N GLY A 112 -17.49 27.88 -20.37
CA GLY A 112 -18.72 28.40 -20.97
C GLY A 112 -18.51 29.34 -22.16
N THR A 113 -17.33 29.94 -22.29
CA THR A 113 -16.98 30.82 -23.41
C THR A 113 -16.37 30.05 -24.59
N GLY A 114 -16.03 28.78 -24.38
CA GLY A 114 -15.38 27.92 -25.36
C GLY A 114 -13.85 27.86 -25.23
N ALA A 115 -13.26 28.49 -24.20
CA ALA A 115 -11.82 28.42 -23.96
C ALA A 115 -11.43 27.09 -23.29
N PRO A 116 -10.23 26.55 -23.56
CA PRO A 116 -9.78 25.32 -22.89
C PRO A 116 -9.51 25.57 -21.41
N LEU A 117 -9.76 24.56 -20.57
CA LEU A 117 -9.36 24.60 -19.17
C LEU A 117 -7.85 24.45 -19.04
N TRP A 118 -7.27 25.21 -18.12
CA TRP A 118 -5.87 25.13 -17.72
C TRP A 118 -5.73 24.35 -16.42
N TYR A 119 -4.54 23.80 -16.20
CA TYR A 119 -4.27 22.86 -15.12
C TYR A 119 -2.82 22.92 -14.68
N ALA A 120 -2.61 22.81 -13.37
CA ALA A 120 -1.31 22.65 -12.74
C ALA A 120 -1.38 21.60 -11.63
N VAL A 121 -0.27 20.91 -11.39
CA VAL A 121 -0.15 19.80 -10.44
C VAL A 121 1.04 19.98 -9.51
N SER A 122 0.86 19.64 -8.24
CA SER A 122 1.93 19.60 -7.26
C SER A 122 3.06 18.68 -7.70
N ASP A 123 4.30 19.14 -7.50
CA ASP A 123 5.50 18.45 -8.01
C ASP A 123 5.65 17.03 -7.46
N ASN A 124 5.27 16.83 -6.20
CA ASN A 124 5.32 15.54 -5.51
C ASN A 124 4.07 14.65 -5.74
N HIS A 125 3.09 15.11 -6.51
CA HIS A 125 1.88 14.34 -6.87
C HIS A 125 1.85 13.91 -8.34
N ARG A 126 2.92 14.15 -9.11
CA ARG A 126 2.94 13.84 -10.55
C ARG A 126 2.94 12.34 -10.84
N SER A 127 2.26 11.97 -11.93
CA SER A 127 2.19 10.60 -12.46
C SER A 127 3.54 10.05 -12.92
N ASN A 128 4.41 10.92 -13.45
CA ASN A 128 5.76 10.56 -13.87
C ASN A 128 6.81 10.79 -12.75
N GLY A 129 6.38 11.21 -11.57
CA GLY A 129 7.24 11.32 -10.39
C GLY A 129 7.56 9.96 -9.78
N SER A 130 8.64 9.88 -9.00
CA SER A 130 8.99 8.71 -8.19
C SER A 130 8.93 9.05 -6.70
N GLY A 131 9.04 8.04 -5.84
CA GLY A 131 9.05 8.21 -4.38
C GLY A 131 7.72 7.92 -3.72
N VAL A 132 7.70 8.10 -2.39
CA VAL A 132 6.58 7.77 -1.51
C VAL A 132 5.47 8.80 -1.66
N LEU A 133 4.25 8.34 -1.97
CA LEU A 133 3.04 9.17 -1.97
C LEU A 133 1.96 8.55 -1.11
N ASN A 134 1.62 9.20 0.00
CA ASN A 134 0.51 8.83 0.87
C ASN A 134 -0.10 10.07 1.54
N SER A 135 -0.96 9.89 2.53
CA SER A 135 -1.63 11.00 3.21
C SER A 135 -0.70 12.00 3.90
N ASP A 136 0.58 11.67 4.16
CA ASP A 136 1.59 12.61 4.68
C ASP A 136 2.28 13.45 3.61
N THR A 137 2.07 13.17 2.33
CA THR A 137 2.66 13.92 1.23
C THR A 137 1.87 15.21 1.00
N ALA A 138 2.32 16.33 1.59
CA ALA A 138 1.69 17.65 1.46
C ALA A 138 1.59 18.14 -0.01
N GLY A 139 0.56 18.92 -0.34
CA GLY A 139 0.52 19.66 -1.61
C GLY A 139 1.54 20.80 -1.63
N THR A 140 2.12 21.07 -2.80
CA THR A 140 3.13 22.13 -2.98
C THR A 140 2.58 23.40 -3.59
N LEU A 141 1.33 23.39 -4.10
CA LEU A 141 0.73 24.57 -4.71
C LEU A 141 0.15 25.50 -3.63
N VAL A 142 0.18 26.80 -3.93
CA VAL A 142 -0.32 27.87 -3.08
C VAL A 142 -1.36 28.68 -3.86
N VAL A 143 -2.55 28.85 -3.28
CA VAL A 143 -3.64 29.64 -3.87
C VAL A 143 -4.08 30.72 -2.89
N ASP A 144 -4.06 31.99 -3.29
CA ASP A 144 -4.34 33.15 -2.42
C ASP A 144 -3.53 33.16 -1.10
N GLY A 145 -2.32 32.59 -1.11
CA GLY A 145 -1.47 32.43 0.08
C GLY A 145 -1.80 31.22 0.96
N GLY A 146 -2.84 30.45 0.65
CA GLY A 146 -3.15 29.17 1.29
C GLY A 146 -2.41 28.00 0.61
N GLY A 147 -1.71 27.17 1.38
CA GLY A 147 -0.97 26.01 0.86
C GLY A 147 -1.74 24.69 0.88
N ASP A 148 -1.03 23.59 0.69
CA ASP A 148 -1.55 22.20 0.72
C ASP A 148 -2.57 21.88 -0.39
N VAL A 149 -2.39 22.54 -1.54
CA VAL A 149 -3.14 22.30 -2.77
C VAL A 149 -2.35 21.35 -3.66
N VAL A 150 -2.99 20.27 -4.13
CA VAL A 150 -2.36 19.23 -4.96
C VAL A 150 -2.56 19.47 -6.45
N ALA A 151 -3.63 20.17 -6.83
CA ALA A 151 -3.89 20.58 -8.19
C ALA A 151 -4.77 21.84 -8.25
N VAL A 152 -4.61 22.59 -9.34
CA VAL A 152 -5.41 23.76 -9.68
C VAL A 152 -5.97 23.56 -11.09
N VAL A 153 -7.25 23.83 -11.29
CA VAL A 153 -7.91 23.88 -12.60
C VAL A 153 -8.46 25.29 -12.79
N ILE A 154 -8.19 25.90 -13.95
CA ILE A 154 -8.51 27.30 -14.23
C ILE A 154 -9.35 27.38 -15.50
N ALA A 155 -10.48 28.08 -15.43
CA ALA A 155 -11.27 28.46 -16.58
C ALA A 155 -10.95 29.92 -16.96
N PRO A 156 -10.41 30.18 -18.16
CA PRO A 156 -9.96 31.52 -18.59
C PRO A 156 -11.03 32.60 -18.74
N GLY A 157 -12.31 32.26 -18.69
CA GLY A 157 -13.38 33.25 -18.92
C GLY A 157 -13.35 33.84 -20.33
N ALA A 158 -13.89 35.04 -20.49
CA ALA A 158 -13.97 35.71 -21.79
C ALA A 158 -12.62 36.36 -22.13
N ALA A 159 -12.29 36.48 -23.42
CA ALA A 159 -11.04 37.13 -23.81
C ALA A 159 -10.98 38.59 -23.33
N LEU A 160 -9.99 38.90 -22.48
CA LEU A 160 -9.71 40.26 -22.02
C LEU A 160 -8.87 41.05 -23.04
N ALA A 161 -8.82 42.36 -22.85
CA ALA A 161 -8.05 43.24 -23.73
C ALA A 161 -6.54 42.87 -23.69
N GLY A 162 -5.98 42.55 -24.85
CA GLY A 162 -4.56 42.16 -25.00
C GLY A 162 -4.34 40.66 -25.16
N GLN A 163 -5.34 39.83 -24.88
CA GLN A 163 -5.29 38.38 -25.14
C GLN A 163 -5.53 38.07 -26.62
N SER A 164 -4.75 37.13 -27.17
CA SER A 164 -4.85 36.66 -28.55
C SER A 164 -5.17 35.16 -28.59
N ARG A 165 -6.46 34.82 -28.64
CA ARG A 165 -6.96 33.43 -28.68
C ARG A 165 -7.27 32.99 -30.11
N ASP A 166 -6.29 33.04 -31.01
CA ASP A 166 -6.46 32.57 -32.39
C ASP A 166 -6.47 31.03 -32.44
N PRO A 167 -7.60 30.38 -32.78
CA PRO A 167 -7.67 28.92 -32.85
C PRO A 167 -6.81 28.31 -33.97
N ALA A 168 -6.31 29.12 -34.91
CA ALA A 168 -5.36 28.67 -35.93
C ALA A 168 -3.90 28.68 -35.44
N ASP A 169 -3.60 29.38 -34.34
CA ASP A 169 -2.27 29.42 -33.73
C ASP A 169 -2.14 28.35 -32.64
N ILE A 170 -1.71 27.16 -33.06
CA ILE A 170 -1.52 26.03 -32.14
C ILE A 170 -0.41 26.31 -31.12
N ALA A 171 0.62 27.08 -31.44
CA ALA A 171 1.63 27.45 -30.46
C ALA A 171 1.07 28.45 -29.44
N GLY A 172 0.22 29.39 -29.90
CA GLY A 172 -0.51 30.32 -29.07
C GLY A 172 -1.52 29.67 -28.11
N LEU A 173 -2.01 28.46 -28.41
CA LEU A 173 -2.88 27.68 -27.53
C LEU A 173 -2.22 27.35 -26.18
N TYR A 174 -0.90 27.11 -26.19
CA TYR A 174 -0.12 26.72 -25.01
C TYR A 174 0.55 27.89 -24.31
N ASN A 175 0.27 29.13 -24.72
CA ASN A 175 0.80 30.31 -24.07
C ASN A 175 -0.21 30.83 -23.01
N PRO A 176 0.06 30.70 -21.71
CA PRO A 176 -0.90 31.12 -20.67
C PRO A 176 -1.21 32.61 -20.72
N GLN A 177 -0.29 33.46 -21.19
CA GLN A 177 -0.53 34.91 -21.37
C GLN A 177 -1.65 35.23 -22.38
N ASN A 178 -2.02 34.27 -23.25
CA ASN A 178 -3.14 34.44 -24.18
C ASN A 178 -4.50 34.15 -23.53
N TYR A 179 -4.54 33.60 -22.33
CA TYR A 179 -5.75 33.08 -21.70
C TYR A 179 -5.95 33.54 -20.26
N LEU A 180 -4.91 33.52 -19.44
CA LEU A 180 -4.97 33.71 -17.99
C LEU A 180 -4.50 35.10 -17.57
N GLU A 181 -4.76 35.47 -16.32
CA GLU A 181 -4.36 36.76 -15.74
C GLU A 181 -3.48 36.63 -14.48
N ASP A 182 -2.67 37.67 -14.23
CA ASP A 182 -1.85 37.80 -13.00
C ASP A 182 -0.96 36.56 -12.75
N ASP A 183 -0.82 36.12 -11.49
CA ASP A 183 -0.07 34.91 -11.12
C ASP A 183 -0.53 33.66 -11.88
N ASN A 184 -1.80 33.54 -12.28
CA ASN A 184 -2.27 32.38 -13.05
C ASN A 184 -1.60 32.31 -14.44
N ALA A 185 -1.18 33.45 -15.00
CA ALA A 185 -0.46 33.52 -16.27
C ALA A 185 1.05 33.31 -16.15
N THR A 186 1.57 33.18 -14.93
CA THR A 186 2.99 32.93 -14.66
C THR A 186 3.32 31.45 -14.88
N THR A 187 4.50 31.18 -15.45
CA THR A 187 4.95 29.81 -15.75
C THR A 187 6.10 29.41 -14.85
N GLY A 188 6.09 28.16 -14.38
CA GLY A 188 7.21 27.58 -13.66
C GLY A 188 7.23 27.87 -12.15
N ASP A 189 6.19 28.49 -11.59
CA ASP A 189 5.99 28.69 -10.17
C ASP A 189 4.73 27.98 -9.64
N SER A 190 4.60 27.94 -8.32
CA SER A 190 3.55 27.20 -7.62
C SER A 190 2.45 28.10 -7.04
N HIS A 191 2.32 29.32 -7.55
CA HIS A 191 1.43 30.36 -7.01
C HIS A 191 0.28 30.63 -7.97
N PHE A 192 -0.94 30.67 -7.43
CA PHE A 192 -2.16 30.97 -8.17
C PHE A 192 -3.06 31.88 -7.35
N VAL A 193 -3.99 32.56 -8.02
CA VAL A 193 -4.92 33.50 -7.39
C VAL A 193 -6.34 33.30 -7.87
N THR A 194 -7.31 33.49 -6.98
CA THR A 194 -8.74 33.50 -7.34
C THR A 194 -9.29 34.90 -7.62
N ARG A 195 -8.44 35.92 -7.45
CA ARG A 195 -8.77 37.33 -7.59
C ARG A 195 -7.51 38.17 -7.75
N SER A 196 -7.63 39.26 -8.51
CA SER A 196 -6.61 40.28 -8.66
C SER A 196 -7.21 41.69 -8.52
N ASN A 197 -6.34 42.70 -8.32
CA ASN A 197 -6.71 44.11 -8.37
C ASN A 197 -6.85 44.64 -9.81
N GLY A 198 -6.44 43.87 -10.82
CA GLY A 198 -6.52 44.21 -12.24
C GLY A 198 -7.79 43.69 -12.94
N ALA A 199 -7.78 43.72 -14.28
CA ALA A 199 -8.75 42.95 -15.07
C ALA A 199 -8.45 41.46 -14.86
N PHE A 200 -9.46 40.71 -14.42
CA PHE A 200 -9.33 39.33 -13.99
C PHE A 200 -10.70 38.66 -14.12
N ASP A 201 -10.79 37.59 -14.89
CA ASP A 201 -12.00 36.79 -15.03
C ASP A 201 -11.74 35.28 -15.01
N ASP A 202 -10.52 34.85 -14.71
CA ASP A 202 -10.18 33.47 -14.37
C ASP A 202 -11.07 32.92 -13.22
N GLU A 203 -11.73 31.79 -13.46
CA GLU A 203 -12.38 31.00 -12.42
C GLU A 203 -11.49 29.81 -12.02
N VAL A 204 -11.10 29.75 -10.76
CA VAL A 204 -10.14 28.76 -10.25
C VAL A 204 -10.81 27.76 -9.31
N VAL A 205 -10.64 26.47 -9.58
CA VAL A 205 -11.00 25.37 -8.68
C VAL A 205 -9.74 24.66 -8.21
N THR A 206 -9.61 24.52 -6.89
CA THR A 206 -8.51 23.79 -6.26
C THR A 206 -8.93 22.35 -5.93
N ILE A 207 -7.95 21.46 -5.95
CA ILE A 207 -8.01 20.16 -5.29
C ILE A 207 -7.02 20.22 -4.14
N THR A 208 -7.52 20.19 -2.91
CA THR A 208 -6.66 20.12 -1.72
C THR A 208 -6.18 18.69 -1.49
N ARG A 209 -5.09 18.52 -0.74
CA ARG A 209 -4.64 17.17 -0.34
C ARG A 209 -5.74 16.40 0.40
N ALA A 210 -6.45 17.06 1.31
CA ALA A 210 -7.54 16.43 2.06
C ALA A 210 -8.67 15.91 1.14
N GLU A 211 -9.02 16.65 0.10
CA GLU A 211 -10.02 16.22 -0.89
C GLU A 211 -9.53 15.05 -1.74
N LEU A 212 -8.28 15.09 -2.20
CA LEU A 212 -7.68 13.99 -2.96
C LEU A 212 -7.58 12.72 -2.11
N MET A 213 -7.01 12.85 -0.91
CA MET A 213 -6.74 11.73 -0.02
C MET A 213 -8.01 11.08 0.51
N ALA A 214 -9.12 11.82 0.62
CA ALA A 214 -10.42 11.25 0.94
C ALA A 214 -10.82 10.09 0.01
N ALA A 215 -10.55 10.21 -1.30
CA ALA A 215 -10.83 9.15 -2.27
C ALA A 215 -9.74 8.07 -2.29
N VAL A 216 -8.48 8.49 -2.18
CA VAL A 216 -7.31 7.59 -2.19
C VAL A 216 -7.31 6.66 -0.98
N GLU A 217 -7.54 7.17 0.22
CA GLU A 217 -7.62 6.38 1.46
C GLU A 217 -8.75 5.35 1.38
N GLN A 218 -9.91 5.74 0.84
CA GLN A 218 -11.02 4.81 0.63
C GLN A 218 -10.66 3.70 -0.36
N ARG A 219 -9.90 4.02 -1.42
CA ARG A 219 -9.35 3.02 -2.33
C ARG A 219 -8.39 2.06 -1.60
N VAL A 220 -7.44 2.60 -0.83
CA VAL A 220 -6.45 1.82 -0.07
C VAL A 220 -7.15 0.87 0.91
N LEU A 221 -8.11 1.39 1.67
CA LEU A 221 -8.87 0.61 2.65
C LEU A 221 -9.71 -0.50 2.01
N LYS A 222 -10.24 -0.29 0.79
CA LYS A 222 -10.94 -1.33 0.04
C LYS A 222 -10.01 -2.44 -0.44
N ASP A 223 -8.79 -2.12 -0.84
CA ASP A 223 -7.81 -3.13 -1.23
C ASP A 223 -7.32 -3.92 0.01
N VAL A 224 -7.16 -3.26 1.16
CA VAL A 224 -6.89 -3.93 2.44
C VAL A 224 -8.04 -4.83 2.87
N ALA A 225 -9.28 -4.35 2.82
CA ALA A 225 -10.45 -5.15 3.19
C ALA A 225 -10.59 -6.38 2.29
N ARG A 226 -10.42 -6.21 0.97
CA ARG A 226 -10.46 -7.31 0.00
C ARG A 226 -9.36 -8.34 0.25
N ALA A 227 -8.14 -7.90 0.58
CA ALA A 227 -7.04 -8.78 0.92
C ALA A 227 -7.37 -9.61 2.17
N LEU A 228 -7.83 -8.97 3.25
CA LEU A 228 -8.22 -9.66 4.47
C LEU A 228 -9.41 -10.60 4.28
N GLU A 229 -10.40 -10.22 3.49
CA GLU A 229 -11.57 -11.07 3.19
C GLU A 229 -11.19 -12.30 2.36
N ARG A 230 -10.27 -12.17 1.40
CA ARG A 230 -9.73 -13.30 0.64
C ARG A 230 -8.92 -14.23 1.53
N TYR A 231 -8.01 -13.68 2.33
CA TYR A 231 -7.27 -14.48 3.31
C TYR A 231 -8.23 -15.22 4.25
N ARG A 232 -9.23 -14.52 4.77
CA ARG A 232 -10.18 -15.11 5.73
C ARG A 232 -10.99 -16.24 5.13
N ALA A 233 -11.33 -16.17 3.85
CA ALA A 233 -12.15 -17.18 3.18
C ALA A 233 -11.34 -18.39 2.71
N ASP A 234 -10.02 -18.28 2.63
CA ASP A 234 -9.15 -19.34 2.10
C ASP A 234 -7.73 -19.14 2.67
N PRO A 235 -7.51 -19.32 3.98
CA PRO A 235 -6.24 -18.96 4.60
C PRO A 235 -5.07 -19.84 4.17
N ASP A 236 -5.27 -21.08 3.72
CA ASP A 236 -4.20 -21.96 3.22
C ASP A 236 -4.17 -22.11 1.68
N GLY A 237 -5.12 -21.55 0.96
CA GLY A 237 -5.06 -21.42 -0.49
C GLY A 237 -5.45 -22.69 -1.25
N ASP A 238 -6.08 -23.66 -0.59
CA ASP A 238 -6.43 -24.95 -1.19
C ASP A 238 -7.94 -25.22 -1.33
N ASP A 239 -8.75 -24.21 -1.03
CA ASP A 239 -10.19 -24.22 -1.23
C ASP A 239 -10.60 -24.62 -2.65
N ALA A 240 -11.43 -25.67 -2.74
CA ALA A 240 -11.93 -26.20 -4.01
C ALA A 240 -13.42 -25.92 -4.17
N GLY A 241 -13.77 -24.85 -4.89
CA GLY A 241 -15.16 -24.45 -5.09
C GLY A 241 -15.80 -23.82 -3.85
N GLY A 242 -14.98 -23.19 -2.99
CA GLY A 242 -15.39 -22.53 -1.75
C GLY A 242 -15.65 -23.51 -0.59
N ALA A 243 -14.96 -24.65 -0.61
CA ALA A 243 -14.97 -25.61 0.48
C ALA A 243 -13.54 -26.12 0.70
N ASP A 244 -13.10 -26.04 1.95
CA ASP A 244 -11.80 -26.53 2.39
C ASP A 244 -11.80 -28.09 2.37
N PRO A 245 -10.84 -28.74 1.69
CA PRO A 245 -10.71 -30.20 1.67
C PRO A 245 -10.44 -30.83 3.05
N GLN A 246 -9.90 -30.08 4.01
CA GLN A 246 -9.61 -30.47 5.39
C GLN A 246 -10.87 -30.44 6.27
N CYS A 247 -11.89 -29.65 5.88
CA CYS A 247 -13.16 -29.57 6.58
C CYS A 247 -14.04 -30.79 6.32
N THR A 248 -13.71 -31.89 6.98
CA THR A 248 -14.50 -33.12 6.94
C THR A 248 -15.67 -33.08 7.94
N ALA A 249 -16.80 -33.68 7.56
CA ALA A 249 -17.98 -33.75 8.41
C ALA A 249 -17.66 -34.32 9.81
N PRO A 250 -18.15 -33.71 10.90
CA PRO A 250 -19.30 -32.80 10.97
C PRO A 250 -18.96 -31.30 10.94
N LEU A 251 -17.72 -30.92 10.57
CA LEU A 251 -17.32 -29.51 10.53
C LEU A 251 -18.04 -28.75 9.39
N ALA A 252 -18.20 -27.44 9.55
CA ALA A 252 -18.73 -26.57 8.49
C ALA A 252 -17.74 -26.50 7.32
N ALA A 253 -18.20 -26.18 6.11
CA ALA A 253 -17.35 -26.04 4.91
C ALA A 253 -16.31 -24.90 4.99
N SER A 254 -16.36 -24.12 6.07
CA SER A 254 -15.56 -22.92 6.37
C SER A 254 -14.94 -23.06 7.76
N CYS A 255 -14.41 -24.24 8.09
CA CYS A 255 -13.98 -24.57 9.45
C CYS A 255 -12.61 -23.98 9.82
N ASP A 256 -11.86 -23.54 8.83
CA ASP A 256 -10.55 -22.91 8.94
C ASP A 256 -10.58 -21.40 8.62
N ASP A 257 -11.68 -20.90 7.99
CA ASP A 257 -11.96 -19.48 7.78
C ASP A 257 -11.53 -18.68 9.02
N ALA A 258 -10.64 -17.72 8.86
CA ALA A 258 -10.20 -16.86 9.96
C ALA A 258 -9.37 -15.67 9.45
N TYR A 259 -9.51 -14.51 10.10
CA TYR A 259 -8.55 -13.44 9.89
C TYR A 259 -7.17 -13.81 10.46
N PRO A 260 -6.07 -13.23 9.95
CA PRO A 260 -4.75 -13.49 10.52
C PRO A 260 -4.66 -12.91 11.93
N TRP A 261 -3.83 -13.52 12.79
CA TRP A 261 -3.37 -12.84 14.00
C TRP A 261 -2.58 -11.58 13.60
N LEU A 262 -3.01 -10.41 14.06
CA LEU A 262 -2.42 -9.15 13.64
C LEU A 262 -1.05 -8.91 14.26
N ALA A 263 -0.29 -7.97 13.70
CA ALA A 263 0.89 -7.45 14.36
C ALA A 263 0.47 -6.42 15.43
N PRO A 264 1.01 -6.47 16.65
CA PRO A 264 0.72 -5.45 17.66
C PRO A 264 1.05 -4.06 17.14
N PHE A 265 0.26 -3.05 17.53
CA PHE A 265 0.60 -1.67 17.19
C PHE A 265 1.92 -1.29 17.88
N ALA A 266 2.88 -0.90 17.07
CA ALA A 266 4.19 -0.41 17.47
C ALA A 266 4.58 0.68 16.48
N ASN A 267 5.74 1.34 16.66
CA ASN A 267 6.18 2.38 15.73
C ASN A 267 6.24 1.84 14.28
N PRO A 268 5.30 2.21 13.39
CA PRO A 268 5.18 1.61 12.07
C PRO A 268 6.40 1.84 11.17
N ALA A 269 7.22 2.86 11.45
CA ALA A 269 8.46 3.08 10.71
C ALA A 269 9.54 2.02 11.01
N THR A 270 9.41 1.32 12.14
CA THR A 270 10.41 0.34 12.63
C THR A 270 9.82 -1.02 13.01
N ALA A 271 8.48 -1.17 12.96
CA ALA A 271 7.80 -2.41 13.30
C ALA A 271 8.21 -3.55 12.34
N GLY A 272 8.27 -4.77 12.89
CA GLY A 272 8.51 -5.98 12.11
C GLY A 272 7.33 -6.41 11.24
N TYR A 273 6.11 -5.98 11.59
CA TYR A 273 4.86 -6.40 10.94
C TYR A 273 4.63 -7.92 11.01
N HIS A 274 5.04 -8.58 12.10
CA HIS A 274 4.80 -10.01 12.30
C HIS A 274 3.55 -10.25 13.12
N GLY A 275 2.73 -11.20 12.69
CA GLY A 275 1.56 -11.63 13.46
C GLY A 275 1.94 -12.12 14.85
N VAL A 276 1.12 -11.80 15.86
CA VAL A 276 1.26 -12.32 17.23
C VAL A 276 -0.05 -12.92 17.68
N VAL A 277 -0.02 -14.22 18.04
CA VAL A 277 -1.19 -14.97 18.52
C VAL A 277 -1.93 -14.19 19.61
N GLY A 278 -3.24 -14.06 19.45
CA GLY A 278 -4.12 -13.29 20.34
C GLY A 278 -4.35 -11.83 19.94
N THR A 279 -3.55 -11.28 19.02
CA THR A 279 -3.66 -9.87 18.61
C THR A 279 -4.76 -9.70 17.55
N ARG A 280 -5.78 -8.91 17.88
CA ARG A 280 -6.96 -8.67 17.02
C ARG A 280 -7.17 -7.20 16.64
N ALA A 281 -6.31 -6.31 17.13
CA ALA A 281 -6.26 -4.90 16.76
C ALA A 281 -4.79 -4.48 16.66
N GLY A 282 -4.39 -3.83 15.56
CA GLY A 282 -3.01 -3.43 15.36
C GLY A 282 -2.65 -3.15 13.90
N LEU A 283 -1.41 -3.47 13.54
CA LEU A 283 -0.89 -3.35 12.19
C LEU A 283 -1.21 -4.63 11.38
N LEU A 284 -1.27 -4.50 10.07
CA LEU A 284 -1.36 -5.66 9.18
C LEU A 284 -0.11 -6.54 9.38
N PRO A 285 -0.27 -7.86 9.54
CA PRO A 285 0.85 -8.78 9.51
C PRO A 285 1.30 -8.93 8.06
N LEU A 286 2.52 -8.53 7.74
CA LEU A 286 3.05 -8.45 6.38
C LEU A 286 4.33 -9.26 6.24
N GLU A 287 4.38 -10.04 5.18
CA GLU A 287 5.58 -10.72 4.73
C GLU A 287 6.20 -9.94 3.55
N ARG A 288 7.51 -9.69 3.62
CA ARG A 288 8.23 -8.89 2.62
C ARG A 288 9.58 -9.50 2.29
N VAL A 289 9.94 -9.41 1.02
CA VAL A 289 11.29 -9.71 0.57
C VAL A 289 12.30 -8.83 1.31
N ASN A 290 13.41 -9.44 1.73
CA ASN A 290 14.48 -8.88 2.55
C ASN A 290 14.08 -8.43 3.96
N SER A 291 12.94 -8.89 4.48
CA SER A 291 12.52 -8.66 5.87
C SER A 291 12.72 -9.93 6.69
N SER A 292 13.50 -9.84 7.77
CA SER A 292 13.67 -10.97 8.70
C SER A 292 12.44 -11.14 9.59
N PHE A 293 12.09 -12.38 9.92
CA PHE A 293 11.02 -12.72 10.85
C PHE A 293 11.45 -13.85 11.79
N PRO A 294 10.96 -13.86 13.05
CA PRO A 294 11.16 -14.97 13.97
C PRO A 294 10.41 -16.19 13.47
N ALA A 295 11.04 -17.35 13.57
CA ALA A 295 10.43 -18.61 13.16
C ALA A 295 10.80 -19.71 14.17
N PRO A 296 9.82 -20.32 14.87
CA PRO A 296 10.07 -21.37 15.85
C PRO A 296 10.35 -22.74 15.20
N PHE A 297 10.70 -22.76 13.92
CA PHE A 297 10.57 -23.92 13.06
C PHE A 297 11.22 -25.19 13.61
N VAL A 298 10.55 -26.31 13.41
CA VAL A 298 11.15 -27.63 13.63
C VAL A 298 11.80 -28.07 12.32
N PHE A 299 13.10 -28.34 12.36
CA PHE A 299 13.85 -28.77 11.19
C PHE A 299 14.36 -30.20 11.31
N GLY A 300 13.98 -31.03 10.34
CA GLY A 300 14.44 -32.39 10.18
C GLY A 300 14.92 -32.62 8.76
N PHE A 301 16.05 -33.31 8.59
CA PHE A 301 16.54 -33.69 7.28
C PHE A 301 17.41 -34.93 7.35
N ALA A 302 17.42 -35.70 6.26
CA ALA A 302 18.28 -36.85 6.05
C ALA A 302 18.79 -36.85 4.60
N ILE A 303 20.12 -36.93 4.44
CA ILE A 303 20.79 -36.86 3.14
C ILE A 303 21.92 -37.89 3.08
N ALA A 304 21.67 -39.02 2.42
CA ALA A 304 22.52 -40.20 2.44
C ALA A 304 23.89 -39.96 1.78
N SER A 305 23.93 -39.43 0.55
CA SER A 305 25.20 -39.21 -0.16
C SER A 305 25.23 -38.10 -1.22
N ALA A 306 24.11 -37.44 -1.50
CA ALA A 306 24.04 -36.40 -2.53
C ALA A 306 24.78 -35.11 -2.14
N GLY A 307 25.04 -34.25 -3.13
CA GLY A 307 25.60 -32.91 -2.95
C GLY A 307 27.10 -32.82 -2.65
N THR A 308 27.60 -31.59 -2.67
CA THR A 308 29.01 -31.26 -2.45
C THR A 308 29.24 -30.77 -1.02
N VAL A 309 30.16 -31.41 -0.29
CA VAL A 309 30.56 -30.99 1.07
C VAL A 309 31.85 -30.20 1.02
N VAL A 310 31.86 -29.05 1.68
CA VAL A 310 33.04 -28.18 1.85
C VAL A 310 33.25 -27.91 3.33
N THR A 311 34.46 -28.14 3.82
CA THR A 311 34.85 -27.91 5.22
C THR A 311 35.95 -26.84 5.30
N SER A 312 35.93 -26.02 6.34
CA SER A 312 36.95 -24.99 6.59
C SER A 312 37.19 -24.75 8.09
N GLY A 313 38.38 -24.26 8.45
CA GLY A 313 38.78 -24.01 9.84
C GLY A 313 39.65 -25.11 10.45
N SER A 314 40.05 -24.91 11.70
CA SER A 314 40.93 -25.84 12.42
C SER A 314 40.20 -27.06 12.97
N SER A 315 38.89 -26.93 13.24
CA SER A 315 38.00 -27.99 13.70
C SER A 315 36.59 -27.81 13.12
N PRO A 316 36.39 -28.02 11.81
CA PRO A 316 35.04 -27.99 11.23
C PRO A 316 34.15 -29.09 11.83
N PRO A 317 32.83 -28.84 11.93
CA PRO A 317 31.85 -29.91 12.17
C PRO A 317 32.03 -31.05 11.16
N ASP A 318 31.68 -32.28 11.52
CA ASP A 318 31.81 -33.38 10.56
C ASP A 318 30.81 -33.24 9.39
N ALA A 319 30.99 -34.06 8.34
CA ALA A 319 30.07 -34.09 7.22
C ALA A 319 28.67 -34.63 7.60
N GLN A 320 28.52 -35.36 8.71
CA GLN A 320 27.22 -35.84 9.18
C GLN A 320 26.37 -34.68 9.72
N CYS A 321 26.98 -33.63 10.25
CA CYS A 321 26.29 -32.44 10.74
C CYS A 321 25.55 -31.63 9.67
N VAL A 322 25.96 -31.77 8.41
CA VAL A 322 25.24 -31.20 7.27
C VAL A 322 24.41 -32.25 6.51
N ARG A 323 24.37 -33.51 6.96
CA ARG A 323 23.61 -34.61 6.34
C ARG A 323 22.46 -35.15 7.18
N ALA A 324 22.49 -34.92 8.49
CA ALA A 324 21.41 -35.28 9.39
C ALA A 324 21.16 -34.18 10.42
N SER A 325 19.89 -34.00 10.79
CA SER A 325 19.47 -33.06 11.85
C SER A 325 20.04 -33.43 13.24
N SER A 326 20.42 -34.68 13.45
CA SER A 326 21.16 -35.16 14.61
C SER A 326 22.57 -35.60 14.22
N CYS A 327 23.59 -34.89 14.69
CA CYS A 327 24.99 -35.27 14.50
C CYS A 327 25.80 -35.12 15.80
N ASN A 328 26.81 -35.97 15.95
CA ASN A 328 27.73 -35.90 17.07
C ASN A 328 28.84 -34.87 16.79
N PHE A 329 29.45 -34.33 17.85
CA PHE A 329 30.67 -33.53 17.73
C PHE A 329 31.89 -34.45 17.87
N TYR A 330 32.72 -34.52 16.82
CA TYR A 330 34.02 -35.22 16.85
C TYR A 330 35.16 -34.19 16.73
N PRO A 331 35.86 -33.87 17.84
CA PRO A 331 37.07 -33.07 17.74
C PRO A 331 38.13 -33.81 16.92
N THR A 332 38.75 -33.14 15.95
CA THR A 332 39.84 -33.75 15.18
C THR A 332 41.13 -33.79 16.00
N PRO A 333 42.01 -34.80 15.79
CA PRO A 333 43.23 -34.99 16.61
C PRO A 333 44.24 -33.84 16.53
N SER A 334 44.11 -32.93 15.56
CA SER A 334 45.02 -31.79 15.33
C SER A 334 44.59 -30.50 16.03
N THR A 335 43.55 -30.54 16.86
CA THR A 335 43.03 -29.35 17.54
C THR A 335 43.70 -29.17 18.90
N PRO A 336 44.07 -27.94 19.29
CA PRO A 336 44.60 -27.66 20.63
C PRO A 336 43.51 -27.69 21.71
N LEU A 337 42.30 -28.18 21.39
CA LEU A 337 41.23 -28.39 22.36
C LEU A 337 41.46 -29.75 23.02
N PRO A 338 41.60 -29.84 24.36
CA PRO A 338 41.88 -31.08 25.08
C PRO A 338 40.62 -31.94 25.21
N LEU A 339 39.98 -32.27 24.08
CA LEU A 339 38.77 -33.08 24.02
C LEU A 339 39.12 -34.34 23.21
N ALA A 340 39.43 -35.43 23.91
CA ALA A 340 39.67 -36.72 23.30
C ALA A 340 38.38 -37.57 23.38
N GLY A 341 37.72 -37.77 22.24
CA GLY A 341 36.56 -38.66 22.10
C GLY A 341 35.25 -37.96 21.71
N PRO A 342 34.22 -38.73 21.32
CA PRO A 342 32.88 -38.20 21.06
C PRO A 342 32.35 -37.52 22.32
N ILE A 343 31.89 -36.28 22.19
CA ILE A 343 31.20 -35.59 23.29
C ILE A 343 29.74 -36.00 23.21
N GLU A 344 29.38 -37.04 23.96
CA GLU A 344 27.99 -37.36 24.29
C GLU A 344 27.48 -36.33 25.30
N GLY A 345 27.16 -35.14 24.82
CA GLY A 345 26.52 -34.08 25.60
C GLY A 345 25.01 -34.08 25.39
N SER A 346 24.25 -33.75 26.45
CA SER A 346 22.85 -33.36 26.29
C SER A 346 22.80 -32.02 25.56
N TRP A 347 22.44 -32.04 24.28
CA TRP A 347 22.23 -30.83 23.50
C TRP A 347 21.09 -30.00 24.10
N GLY A 348 21.30 -28.68 24.24
CA GLY A 348 20.20 -27.77 24.50
C GLY A 348 19.20 -27.74 23.33
N PRO A 349 17.96 -27.26 23.56
CA PRO A 349 17.00 -27.05 22.48
C PRO A 349 17.54 -26.04 21.45
N PHE A 350 16.99 -26.06 20.23
CA PHE A 350 17.22 -24.96 19.28
C PHE A 350 16.75 -23.65 19.91
N SER A 351 17.51 -22.58 19.72
CA SER A 351 16.99 -21.24 19.88
C SER A 351 15.89 -21.00 18.85
N GLU A 352 15.02 -20.02 19.11
CA GLU A 352 14.15 -19.48 18.07
C GLU A 352 14.98 -19.11 16.83
N GLY A 353 14.48 -19.52 15.67
CA GLY A 353 15.12 -19.25 14.40
C GLY A 353 14.80 -17.85 13.89
N GLN A 354 15.60 -17.37 12.96
CA GLN A 354 15.37 -16.14 12.20
C GLN A 354 15.42 -16.48 10.72
N CYS A 355 14.36 -16.15 9.99
CA CYS A 355 14.25 -16.41 8.56
C CYS A 355 14.09 -15.11 7.78
N THR A 356 14.57 -15.10 6.54
CA THR A 356 14.46 -13.96 5.61
C THR A 356 14.21 -14.49 4.21
N TRP A 357 13.18 -13.98 3.55
CA TRP A 357 12.97 -14.19 2.12
C TRP A 357 13.82 -13.24 1.30
N SER A 358 14.41 -13.71 0.21
CA SER A 358 15.10 -12.91 -0.79
C SER A 358 14.45 -13.12 -2.15
N ALA A 359 14.67 -12.19 -3.07
CA ALA A 359 14.13 -12.27 -4.43
C ALA A 359 14.49 -13.60 -5.10
N GLY A 360 13.55 -14.16 -5.87
CA GLY A 360 13.72 -15.43 -6.57
C GLY A 360 13.41 -16.66 -5.71
N GLU A 361 12.43 -16.55 -4.79
CA GLU A 361 11.95 -17.63 -3.92
C GLU A 361 13.07 -18.24 -3.06
N ILE A 362 13.91 -17.38 -2.48
CA ILE A 362 15.04 -17.81 -1.64
C ILE A 362 14.68 -17.61 -0.18
N LEU A 363 14.61 -18.71 0.59
CA LEU A 363 14.46 -18.67 2.03
C LEU A 363 15.81 -18.90 2.71
N SER A 364 16.26 -17.93 3.50
CA SER A 364 17.43 -18.10 4.38
C SER A 364 16.98 -18.15 5.83
N CYS A 365 17.31 -19.21 6.55
CA CYS A 365 16.97 -19.37 7.96
C CYS A 365 18.21 -19.67 8.80
N THR A 366 18.26 -19.11 10.02
CA THR A 366 19.35 -19.35 10.96
C THR A 366 18.80 -19.75 12.33
N SER A 367 19.47 -20.68 13.02
CA SER A 367 19.15 -21.07 14.40
C SER A 367 20.42 -21.55 15.11
N LYS A 368 20.38 -21.64 16.44
CA LYS A 368 21.56 -21.95 17.26
C LYS A 368 21.25 -23.00 18.30
N ARG A 369 22.27 -23.76 18.69
CA ARG A 369 22.26 -24.66 19.87
C ARG A 369 23.55 -24.51 20.64
N SER A 370 23.48 -24.69 21.94
CA SER A 370 24.67 -24.68 22.81
C SER A 370 24.78 -26.00 23.57
N PHE A 371 26.02 -26.42 23.80
CA PHE A 371 26.35 -27.58 24.62
C PHE A 371 27.64 -27.36 25.40
N VAL A 372 27.83 -28.17 26.44
CA VAL A 372 29.02 -28.14 27.30
C VAL A 372 29.90 -29.35 26.99
N ALA A 373 31.19 -29.07 26.75
CA ALA A 373 32.21 -30.03 26.39
C ALA A 373 33.40 -29.90 27.36
N GLY A 374 33.36 -30.64 28.47
CA GLY A 374 34.34 -30.48 29.55
C GLY A 374 34.24 -29.08 30.18
N VAL A 375 35.31 -28.28 30.09
CA VAL A 375 35.34 -26.88 30.56
C VAL A 375 34.91 -25.85 29.50
N TYR A 376 34.67 -26.29 28.26
CA TYR A 376 34.33 -25.41 27.16
C TYR A 376 32.82 -25.36 26.94
N GLN A 377 32.30 -24.17 26.66
CA GLN A 377 30.96 -24.01 26.09
C GLN A 377 31.10 -23.84 24.59
N VAL A 378 30.39 -24.66 23.82
CA VAL A 378 30.39 -24.61 22.36
C VAL A 378 29.00 -24.22 21.89
N GLN A 379 28.95 -23.20 21.02
CA GLN A 379 27.77 -22.81 20.29
C GLN A 379 27.88 -23.36 18.87
N ARG A 380 26.82 -24.01 18.40
CA ARG A 380 26.64 -24.46 17.03
C ARG A 380 25.60 -23.59 16.35
N ASP A 381 26.01 -22.92 15.29
CA ASP A 381 25.14 -22.13 14.42
C ASP A 381 24.75 -22.97 13.21
N TYR A 382 23.46 -22.98 12.89
CA TYR A 382 22.88 -23.59 11.71
C TYR A 382 22.38 -22.49 10.78
N GLU A 383 22.74 -22.57 9.50
CA GLU A 383 22.22 -21.70 8.45
C GLU A 383 21.69 -22.57 7.30
N PHE A 384 20.49 -22.24 6.83
CA PHE A 384 19.80 -22.94 5.76
C PHE A 384 19.47 -21.97 4.66
N PHE A 385 19.67 -22.39 3.42
CA PHE A 385 19.32 -21.62 2.24
C PHE A 385 18.58 -22.54 1.28
N PHE A 386 17.32 -22.19 1.00
CA PHE A 386 16.47 -22.91 0.07
C PHE A 386 16.19 -22.01 -1.13
N THR A 387 16.13 -22.58 -2.31
CA THR A 387 15.80 -21.84 -3.54
C THR A 387 14.71 -22.58 -4.29
N LYS A 388 13.60 -21.89 -4.55
CA LYS A 388 12.46 -22.39 -5.35
C LYS A 388 11.86 -23.70 -4.83
N LEU A 389 11.87 -23.89 -3.51
CA LEU A 389 11.14 -25.00 -2.90
C LEU A 389 9.68 -24.62 -2.71
N ALA A 390 8.78 -25.55 -2.99
CA ALA A 390 7.36 -25.36 -2.78
C ALA A 390 7.00 -25.66 -1.32
N TYR A 391 6.18 -24.79 -0.72
CA TYR A 391 5.66 -24.96 0.63
C TYR A 391 4.15 -25.14 0.58
N ALA A 392 3.61 -26.01 1.43
CA ALA A 392 2.18 -26.04 1.71
C ALA A 392 1.89 -25.00 2.79
N HIS A 393 0.76 -24.30 2.69
CA HIS A 393 0.29 -23.45 3.76
C HIS A 393 -0.56 -24.25 4.73
N LYS A 394 -0.59 -23.79 5.98
CA LYS A 394 -1.48 -24.27 7.03
C LYS A 394 -2.21 -23.08 7.64
N PRO A 395 -3.54 -23.20 7.80
CA PRO A 395 -4.36 -22.09 8.26
C PRO A 395 -4.02 -21.75 9.72
N PRO A 396 -4.29 -20.52 10.18
CA PRO A 396 -4.02 -20.14 11.56
C PRO A 396 -4.95 -20.88 12.53
N GLY A 397 -4.43 -21.24 13.70
CA GLY A 397 -5.19 -21.88 14.77
C GLY A 397 -5.40 -20.97 15.99
N ALA A 398 -6.28 -21.38 16.91
CA ALA A 398 -6.55 -20.63 18.15
C ALA A 398 -5.30 -20.28 18.98
N GLY A 399 -4.25 -21.09 18.88
CA GLY A 399 -2.96 -20.89 19.55
C GLY A 399 -1.76 -20.79 18.62
N ALA A 400 -1.97 -20.62 17.31
CA ALA A 400 -0.90 -20.66 16.32
C ALA A 400 -1.11 -19.62 15.20
N LEU A 401 0.00 -19.07 14.70
CA LEU A 401 0.00 -18.29 13.46
C LEU A 401 -0.33 -19.17 12.26
N ARG A 402 -0.65 -18.58 11.11
CA ARG A 402 -0.57 -19.26 9.82
C ARG A 402 0.89 -19.58 9.53
N TYR A 403 1.16 -20.73 8.94
CA TYR A 403 2.52 -21.15 8.68
C TYR A 403 2.67 -21.96 7.40
N ARG A 404 3.90 -22.02 6.90
CA ARG A 404 4.34 -22.88 5.81
C ARG A 404 4.95 -24.16 6.36
N VAL A 405 4.66 -25.26 5.67
CA VAL A 405 5.25 -26.57 5.88
C VAL A 405 5.88 -27.03 4.59
N LEU A 406 7.13 -27.46 4.67
CA LEU A 406 7.77 -28.28 3.66
C LEU A 406 7.95 -29.66 4.27
N ASP A 407 7.19 -30.64 3.78
CA ASP A 407 7.34 -32.03 4.19
C ASP A 407 7.54 -32.90 2.95
N ALA A 408 8.72 -33.53 2.87
CA ALA A 408 9.10 -34.48 1.85
C ALA A 408 9.41 -35.85 2.47
N ALA A 409 8.47 -36.37 3.26
CA ALA A 409 8.51 -37.74 3.76
C ALA A 409 8.59 -38.75 2.61
N GLY A 410 9.71 -39.48 2.52
CA GLY A 410 9.96 -40.45 1.44
C GLY A 410 10.88 -39.95 0.32
N GLY A 411 11.36 -38.71 0.43
CA GLY A 411 12.45 -38.15 -0.35
C GLY A 411 12.02 -37.12 -1.40
N LEU A 412 12.93 -36.21 -1.72
CA LEU A 412 12.75 -35.09 -2.65
C LEU A 412 13.91 -35.05 -3.64
N THR A 413 13.59 -35.10 -4.93
CA THR A 413 14.57 -34.84 -6.00
C THR A 413 14.45 -33.41 -6.46
N LEU A 414 15.57 -32.67 -6.42
CA LEU A 414 15.57 -31.24 -6.75
C LEU A 414 15.40 -31.00 -8.26
N GLY A 415 14.42 -30.17 -8.61
CA GLY A 415 14.13 -29.75 -9.98
C GLY A 415 15.11 -28.71 -10.52
N ALA A 416 14.86 -28.28 -11.76
CA ALA A 416 15.67 -27.24 -12.39
C ALA A 416 15.59 -25.92 -11.61
N GLY A 417 16.75 -25.33 -11.30
CA GLY A 417 16.85 -24.07 -10.54
C GLY A 417 16.62 -24.20 -9.04
N MET A 418 16.28 -25.38 -8.53
CA MET A 418 16.18 -25.63 -7.09
C MET A 418 17.57 -25.89 -6.50
N ALA A 419 17.77 -25.41 -5.27
CA ALA A 419 18.99 -25.66 -4.52
C ALA A 419 18.71 -25.68 -3.01
N VAL A 420 19.50 -26.47 -2.30
CA VAL A 420 19.50 -26.51 -0.83
C VAL A 420 20.93 -26.38 -0.35
N THR A 421 21.20 -25.41 0.53
CA THR A 421 22.49 -25.29 1.21
C THR A 421 22.29 -25.34 2.71
N ILE A 422 23.05 -26.20 3.37
CA ILE A 422 23.10 -26.33 4.83
C ILE A 422 24.50 -25.98 5.28
N ARG A 423 24.63 -25.00 6.18
CA ARG A 423 25.90 -24.65 6.82
C ARG A 423 25.79 -24.85 8.31
N VAL A 424 26.81 -25.48 8.87
CA VAL A 424 26.98 -25.66 10.30
C VAL A 424 28.33 -25.09 10.70
N SER A 425 28.32 -24.22 11.71
CA SER A 425 29.53 -23.61 12.27
C SER A 425 29.60 -23.88 13.76
N ASP A 426 30.78 -24.25 14.26
CA ASP A 426 31.02 -24.36 15.70
C ASP A 426 31.90 -23.20 16.19
N THR A 427 31.52 -22.64 17.34
CA THR A 427 32.19 -21.55 18.03
C THR A 427 32.45 -21.93 19.49
N VAL A 428 33.71 -21.85 19.93
CA VAL A 428 34.06 -21.96 21.34
C VAL A 428 33.83 -20.61 22.00
N LEU A 429 32.96 -20.58 23.01
CA LEU A 429 32.65 -19.35 23.73
C LEU A 429 33.87 -18.89 24.57
N PRO A 430 34.14 -17.57 24.63
CA PRO A 430 33.22 -16.52 24.22
C PRO A 430 33.15 -16.25 22.70
N ASN A 431 34.16 -16.44 21.85
CA ASN A 431 34.09 -15.96 20.45
C ASN A 431 35.01 -16.67 19.42
N SER A 432 35.59 -17.82 19.72
CA SER A 432 36.53 -18.47 18.79
C SER A 432 35.80 -19.42 17.84
N LYS A 433 35.42 -18.94 16.64
CA LYS A 433 34.91 -19.80 15.57
C LYS A 433 35.99 -20.82 15.19
N ILE A 434 35.69 -22.12 15.33
CA ILE A 434 36.68 -23.20 15.15
C ILE A 434 36.58 -23.87 13.78
N GLY A 435 35.41 -23.86 13.16
CA GLY A 435 35.27 -24.30 11.77
C GLY A 435 33.85 -24.26 11.25
N THR A 436 33.71 -24.56 9.96
CA THR A 436 32.44 -24.55 9.22
C THR A 436 32.40 -25.72 8.26
N THR A 437 31.25 -26.35 8.17
CA THR A 437 30.95 -27.37 7.17
C THR A 437 29.70 -26.95 6.41
N SER A 438 29.76 -27.02 5.09
CA SER A 438 28.68 -26.68 4.18
C SER A 438 28.36 -27.87 3.30
N LEU A 439 27.08 -28.18 3.13
CA LEU A 439 26.58 -29.06 2.08
C LEU A 439 25.76 -28.22 1.10
N THR A 440 25.98 -28.40 -0.19
CA THR A 440 25.13 -27.82 -1.24
C THR A 440 24.60 -28.93 -2.14
N LEU A 441 23.29 -28.94 -2.31
CA LEU A 441 22.53 -29.78 -3.22
C LEU A 441 22.00 -28.91 -4.36
N GLY A 442 22.11 -29.39 -5.59
CA GLY A 442 21.62 -28.72 -6.79
C GLY A 442 20.64 -29.59 -7.59
N PRO A 443 20.30 -29.17 -8.82
CA PRO A 443 19.36 -29.91 -9.65
C PRO A 443 19.76 -31.38 -9.83
N SER A 444 18.79 -32.28 -9.70
CA SER A 444 18.92 -33.75 -9.73
C SER A 444 19.50 -34.40 -8.47
N ASP A 445 20.01 -33.63 -7.49
CA ASP A 445 20.35 -34.19 -6.19
C ASP A 445 19.08 -34.65 -5.45
N HIS A 446 19.22 -35.69 -4.64
CA HIS A 446 18.13 -36.30 -3.87
C HIS A 446 18.35 -36.11 -2.36
N LEU A 447 17.28 -35.72 -1.66
CA LEU A 447 17.19 -35.73 -0.20
C LEU A 447 16.29 -36.89 0.21
N ASP A 448 16.67 -37.68 1.22
CA ASP A 448 15.85 -38.82 1.68
C ASP A 448 14.66 -38.38 2.53
N ALA A 449 14.82 -37.26 3.25
CA ALA A 449 13.75 -36.60 3.96
C ALA A 449 14.11 -35.12 4.18
N LEU A 450 13.10 -34.26 4.11
CA LEU A 450 13.18 -32.85 4.47
C LEU A 450 11.86 -32.45 5.13
N SER A 451 11.95 -31.92 6.35
CA SER A 451 10.82 -31.39 7.10
C SER A 451 11.22 -30.03 7.66
N LEU A 452 10.48 -29.00 7.25
CA LEU A 452 10.55 -27.67 7.83
C LEU A 452 9.12 -27.25 8.15
N ASP A 453 8.82 -27.14 9.43
CA ASP A 453 7.47 -26.89 9.95
C ASP A 453 7.43 -25.58 10.73
N ALA A 454 6.25 -24.96 10.84
CA ALA A 454 6.02 -23.72 11.59
C ALA A 454 6.85 -22.51 11.14
N ILE A 455 7.07 -22.34 9.82
CA ILE A 455 7.59 -21.09 9.26
C ILE A 455 6.41 -20.10 9.18
N PRO A 456 6.38 -18.98 9.92
CA PRO A 456 5.24 -18.07 9.82
C PRO A 456 4.96 -17.60 8.39
N ALA A 457 3.68 -17.46 8.06
CA ALA A 457 3.21 -17.00 6.76
C ALA A 457 2.17 -15.90 6.97
N ASP A 458 2.61 -14.65 6.87
CA ASP A 458 1.77 -13.46 6.99
C ASP A 458 1.19 -13.06 5.61
N LEU A 459 0.59 -11.87 5.47
CA LEU A 459 0.07 -11.40 4.17
C LEU A 459 1.22 -10.98 3.25
N GLU A 460 1.27 -11.57 2.07
CA GLU A 460 2.31 -11.26 1.08
C GLU A 460 2.09 -9.89 0.42
N ILE A 461 3.18 -9.22 0.04
CA ILE A 461 3.17 -8.09 -0.87
C ILE A 461 3.58 -8.54 -2.28
N ASP A 462 2.69 -8.34 -3.26
CA ASP A 462 2.93 -8.59 -4.70
C ASP A 462 4.04 -7.70 -5.22
N THR A 463 5.29 -8.18 -5.21
CA THR A 463 6.48 -7.37 -5.54
C THR A 463 7.23 -7.83 -6.78
N ASP A 464 6.62 -8.59 -7.70
CA ASP A 464 7.28 -9.17 -8.90
C ASP A 464 8.49 -10.13 -8.65
N GLY A 465 9.02 -10.17 -7.42
CA GLY A 465 9.97 -11.14 -6.88
C GLY A 465 9.35 -12.10 -5.86
N ALA A 466 8.20 -12.67 -6.24
CA ALA A 466 7.23 -13.35 -5.37
C ALA A 466 7.84 -14.37 -4.39
N ILE A 467 7.32 -14.38 -3.16
CA ILE A 467 7.62 -15.37 -2.11
C ILE A 467 6.94 -16.68 -2.48
N ASP A 468 5.67 -16.60 -2.88
CA ASP A 468 4.91 -17.70 -3.47
C ASP A 468 4.83 -17.52 -5.00
N PRO A 469 4.98 -18.58 -5.83
CA PRO A 469 4.99 -18.44 -7.27
C PRO A 469 3.64 -17.93 -7.81
N ALA A 470 3.64 -17.24 -8.95
CA ALA A 470 2.41 -16.65 -9.54
C ALA A 470 1.28 -17.65 -9.82
N SER A 471 1.59 -18.94 -9.93
CA SER A 471 0.62 -20.04 -10.07
C SER A 471 -0.08 -20.44 -8.76
N ALA A 472 0.39 -19.94 -7.61
CA ALA A 472 -0.10 -20.22 -6.27
C ALA A 472 0.03 -18.97 -5.38
N ARG A 473 -0.50 -17.83 -5.85
CA ARG A 473 -0.48 -16.55 -5.11
C ARG A 473 -1.06 -16.74 -3.71
N SER A 474 -0.41 -16.16 -2.70
CA SER A 474 -0.91 -16.23 -1.34
C SER A 474 -2.30 -15.57 -1.22
N PRO A 475 -3.27 -16.24 -0.60
CA PRO A 475 -4.53 -15.61 -0.23
C PRO A 475 -4.31 -14.31 0.54
N GLY A 476 -5.02 -13.25 0.11
CA GLY A 476 -4.89 -11.93 0.71
C GLY A 476 -3.61 -11.15 0.37
N GLU A 477 -2.94 -11.51 -0.72
CA GLU A 477 -1.86 -10.71 -1.30
C GLU A 477 -2.26 -9.23 -1.48
N LEU A 478 -1.39 -8.33 -1.02
CA LEU A 478 -1.53 -6.87 -1.16
C LEU A 478 -0.62 -6.35 -2.29
N PRO A 479 -1.00 -5.28 -2.99
CA PRO A 479 -0.18 -4.76 -4.09
C PRO A 479 1.15 -4.16 -3.59
N ALA A 480 2.24 -4.29 -4.37
CA ALA A 480 3.57 -3.69 -4.11
C ALA A 480 3.51 -2.24 -3.63
N TRP A 481 2.70 -1.43 -4.30
CA TRP A 481 2.59 -0.02 -3.99
C TRP A 481 2.14 0.25 -2.54
N PHE A 482 1.46 -0.69 -1.89
CA PHE A 482 1.02 -0.54 -0.50
C PHE A 482 2.22 -0.29 0.41
N THR A 483 3.28 -1.08 0.28
CA THR A 483 4.49 -0.90 1.08
C THR A 483 5.47 0.10 0.50
N ALA A 484 5.58 0.18 -0.83
CA ALA A 484 6.43 1.15 -1.50
C ALA A 484 6.03 2.61 -1.19
N ASN A 485 4.73 2.86 -1.01
CA ASN A 485 4.19 4.17 -0.63
C ASN A 485 3.87 4.29 0.87
N ARG A 486 4.35 3.34 1.69
CA ARG A 486 4.25 3.37 3.15
C ARG A 486 2.82 3.44 3.69
N TRP A 487 1.81 2.93 2.96
CA TRP A 487 0.42 2.90 3.42
C TRP A 487 0.23 2.00 4.64
N GLN A 488 1.03 0.94 4.78
CA GLN A 488 1.09 0.10 5.99
C GLN A 488 1.44 0.88 7.26
N GLN A 489 2.03 2.07 7.14
CA GLN A 489 2.33 2.92 8.29
C GLN A 489 1.15 3.78 8.74
N LEU A 490 0.12 3.91 7.90
CA LEU A 490 -1.04 4.77 8.11
C LEU A 490 -2.34 3.97 8.21
N VAL A 491 -2.29 2.65 8.12
CA VAL A 491 -3.47 1.77 8.19
C VAL A 491 -3.36 0.87 9.42
N SER A 492 -4.40 0.89 10.24
CA SER A 492 -4.62 -0.08 11.33
C SER A 492 -5.86 -0.93 11.02
N VAL A 493 -5.88 -2.15 11.55
CA VAL A 493 -6.96 -3.11 11.38
C VAL A 493 -7.39 -3.62 12.74
N ALA A 494 -8.68 -3.88 12.89
CA ALA A 494 -9.20 -4.63 14.02
C ALA A 494 -10.36 -5.54 13.61
N TYR A 495 -10.56 -6.64 14.33
CA TYR A 495 -11.70 -7.53 14.13
C TYR A 495 -12.22 -8.15 15.44
N GLY A 496 -13.50 -8.52 15.41
CA GLY A 496 -14.21 -9.14 16.51
C GLY A 496 -13.68 -10.54 16.86
N ALA A 497 -13.77 -10.92 18.13
CA ALA A 497 -13.29 -12.22 18.63
C ALA A 497 -13.94 -13.41 17.91
N GLY A 498 -15.15 -13.21 17.39
CA GLY A 498 -15.91 -14.18 16.62
C GLY A 498 -15.27 -14.61 15.29
N TYR A 499 -14.34 -13.82 14.76
CA TYR A 499 -13.62 -14.06 13.50
C TYR A 499 -12.12 -14.34 13.69
N ALA A 500 -11.69 -14.51 14.95
CA ALA A 500 -10.31 -14.89 15.25
C ALA A 500 -10.03 -16.35 14.84
N PRO A 501 -8.76 -16.73 14.63
CA PRO A 501 -8.38 -18.12 14.40
C PRO A 501 -8.97 -19.08 15.46
N GLY A 502 -9.62 -20.15 14.98
CA GLY A 502 -10.31 -21.15 15.82
C GLY A 502 -11.63 -20.69 16.44
N ALA A 503 -12.15 -19.50 16.09
CA ALA A 503 -13.49 -19.04 16.49
C ALA A 503 -14.58 -19.59 15.55
N ALA A 504 -15.84 -19.41 15.93
CA ALA A 504 -17.00 -19.97 15.24
C ALA A 504 -17.44 -19.20 13.97
N GLN A 505 -16.63 -18.26 13.49
CA GLN A 505 -16.91 -17.41 12.31
C GLN A 505 -18.25 -16.67 12.36
N ASN A 506 -18.66 -16.30 13.56
CA ASN A 506 -19.82 -15.47 13.80
C ASN A 506 -19.47 -14.51 14.92
N CYS A 507 -19.97 -13.28 14.79
CA CYS A 507 -19.92 -12.34 15.89
C CYS A 507 -21.35 -11.92 16.24
N THR A 508 -21.65 -11.84 17.53
CA THR A 508 -22.90 -11.30 18.08
C THR A 508 -22.59 -10.20 19.10
N LEU A 509 -23.60 -9.36 19.36
CA LEU A 509 -23.64 -8.29 20.35
C LEU A 509 -23.20 -8.67 21.78
N ALA A 510 -23.05 -9.94 22.10
CA ALA A 510 -22.53 -10.42 23.39
C ALA A 510 -21.00 -10.19 23.59
N GLY A 511 -20.44 -9.12 23.02
CA GLY A 511 -19.03 -8.72 23.19
C GLY A 511 -18.04 -9.39 22.24
N THR A 512 -18.52 -10.03 21.17
CA THR A 512 -17.65 -10.71 20.18
C THR A 512 -17.43 -9.90 18.90
N CYS A 513 -18.22 -8.84 18.67
CA CYS A 513 -18.08 -7.92 17.54
C CYS A 513 -17.51 -6.56 17.96
N LEU A 514 -17.14 -5.75 16.97
CA LEU A 514 -16.89 -4.34 17.14
C LEU A 514 -18.19 -3.52 17.06
N THR A 515 -18.12 -2.27 17.50
CA THR A 515 -19.19 -1.26 17.32
C THR A 515 -18.64 -0.01 16.67
N ILE A 516 -19.42 0.63 15.80
CA ILE A 516 -19.05 1.91 15.17
C ILE A 516 -20.04 3.01 15.56
N THR A 517 -19.54 4.14 16.03
CA THR A 517 -20.28 5.40 16.10
C THR A 517 -20.12 6.14 14.76
N ARG A 518 -21.21 6.30 14.02
CA ARG A 518 -21.23 6.89 12.68
C ARG A 518 -21.94 8.23 12.68
N GLN A 519 -21.34 9.20 11.98
CA GLN A 519 -22.00 10.43 11.55
C GLN A 519 -21.94 10.53 10.02
N THR A 520 -23.10 10.65 9.35
CA THR A 520 -23.16 10.60 7.88
C THR A 520 -22.92 11.95 7.20
N ALA A 521 -23.18 13.05 7.89
CA ALA A 521 -22.98 14.41 7.41
C ALA A 521 -22.68 15.37 8.57
N PRO A 522 -22.05 16.53 8.32
CA PRO A 522 -21.75 17.49 9.39
C PRO A 522 -23.04 17.89 10.13
N GLY A 523 -23.07 17.67 11.44
CA GLY A 523 -24.23 17.97 12.29
C GLY A 523 -25.37 16.94 12.25
N ALA A 524 -25.23 15.84 11.48
CA ALA A 524 -26.18 14.73 11.55
C ALA A 524 -26.14 14.06 12.93
N ALA A 525 -27.24 13.41 13.32
CA ALA A 525 -27.29 12.61 14.53
C ALA A 525 -26.28 11.45 14.46
N LEU A 526 -25.72 11.09 15.62
CA LEU A 526 -24.84 9.93 15.74
C LEU A 526 -25.68 8.65 15.70
N GLU A 527 -25.21 7.68 14.93
CA GLU A 527 -25.79 6.34 14.79
C GLU A 527 -24.79 5.31 15.32
N THR A 528 -25.26 4.33 16.09
CA THR A 528 -24.43 3.19 16.49
C THR A 528 -24.70 2.02 15.55
N VAL A 529 -23.65 1.56 14.89
CA VAL A 529 -23.65 0.33 14.09
C VAL A 529 -23.08 -0.79 14.94
N GLU A 530 -23.91 -1.77 15.23
CA GLU A 530 -23.57 -2.96 16.01
C GLU A 530 -23.25 -4.14 15.10
N ASN A 531 -22.73 -5.23 15.71
CA ASN A 531 -22.36 -6.47 15.03
C ASN A 531 -21.34 -6.31 13.89
N VAL A 532 -20.36 -5.42 14.07
CA VAL A 532 -19.34 -5.16 13.04
C VAL A 532 -18.24 -6.25 13.12
N PRO A 533 -18.03 -7.05 12.05
CA PRO A 533 -17.03 -8.12 12.03
C PRO A 533 -15.60 -7.62 12.21
N GLY A 534 -15.27 -6.52 11.55
CA GLY A 534 -13.98 -5.88 11.64
C GLY A 534 -13.96 -4.55 10.91
N VAL A 535 -12.86 -3.81 11.08
CA VAL A 535 -12.62 -2.51 10.47
C VAL A 535 -11.17 -2.39 10.02
N ALA A 536 -10.95 -1.68 8.93
CA ALA A 536 -9.67 -1.10 8.56
C ALA A 536 -9.80 0.42 8.64
N VAL A 537 -8.83 1.08 9.28
CA VAL A 537 -8.83 2.52 9.54
C VAL A 537 -7.56 3.13 8.95
N ALA A 538 -7.71 4.20 8.17
CA ALA A 538 -6.63 5.02 7.65
C ALA A 538 -6.55 6.33 8.44
N ALA A 539 -5.35 6.65 8.92
CA ALA A 539 -4.99 7.76 9.80
C ALA A 539 -5.09 9.18 9.19
N GLY A 540 -5.69 9.30 8.00
CA GLY A 540 -5.81 10.59 7.31
C GLY A 540 -4.48 11.33 7.07
N ALA A 541 -4.59 12.61 6.80
CA ALA A 541 -3.47 13.56 6.78
C ALA A 541 -2.98 13.88 8.20
N ARG A 542 -1.68 14.01 8.44
CA ARG A 542 -1.19 14.38 9.78
C ARG A 542 -1.80 15.68 10.27
N LEU A 543 -2.49 15.61 11.42
CA LEU A 543 -3.04 16.76 12.13
C LEU A 543 -1.98 17.42 13.02
N ALA A 544 -2.18 18.70 13.37
CA ALA A 544 -1.16 19.50 14.05
C ALA A 544 -0.71 18.96 15.41
N THR A 545 -1.56 18.20 16.10
CA THR A 545 -1.28 17.61 17.43
C THR A 545 -0.56 16.27 17.36
N GLN A 546 -0.50 15.64 16.18
CA GLN A 546 0.03 14.29 16.01
C GLN A 546 1.56 14.29 15.82
N ALA A 547 2.25 13.34 16.44
CA ALA A 547 3.69 13.16 16.32
C ALA A 547 4.07 11.82 15.65
N ARG A 548 3.71 11.62 14.38
CA ARG A 548 4.13 10.43 13.62
C ARG A 548 5.48 10.60 12.88
N PRO A 549 6.35 9.56 12.85
CA PRO A 549 6.08 8.20 13.31
C PRO A 549 6.34 7.96 14.80
N SER A 550 5.43 7.26 15.48
CA SER A 550 5.55 6.87 16.90
C SER A 550 4.86 5.54 17.19
N ALA A 551 5.00 5.02 18.41
CA ALA A 551 4.30 3.81 18.86
C ALA A 551 2.94 4.08 19.52
N SER A 552 2.48 5.34 19.55
CA SER A 552 1.19 5.72 20.13
C SER A 552 0.09 5.76 19.08
N LEU A 553 -1.07 5.16 19.35
CA LEU A 553 -2.22 5.23 18.44
C LEU A 553 -2.75 6.67 18.30
N ASP A 554 -2.71 7.47 19.36
CA ASP A 554 -3.12 8.90 19.37
C ASP A 554 -2.29 9.79 18.43
N ASP A 555 -1.10 9.35 18.02
CA ASP A 555 -0.27 10.07 17.05
C ASP A 555 -0.68 9.79 15.59
N TYR A 556 -1.69 8.93 15.38
CA TYR A 556 -2.17 8.51 14.06
C TYR A 556 -3.67 8.68 13.90
N PHE A 557 -4.46 8.33 14.91
CA PHE A 557 -5.91 8.26 14.82
C PHE A 557 -6.58 9.22 15.80
N GLU A 558 -7.88 9.46 15.63
CA GLU A 558 -8.68 10.37 16.47
C GLU A 558 -9.89 9.68 17.11
N ASP A 559 -10.37 10.26 18.21
CA ASP A 559 -11.50 9.75 19.00
C ASP A 559 -11.34 8.24 19.37
N ASP A 560 -12.39 7.44 19.20
CA ASP A 560 -12.40 6.01 19.54
C ASP A 560 -11.38 5.21 18.70
N ASN A 561 -10.97 5.71 17.54
CA ASN A 561 -10.01 5.01 16.69
C ASN A 561 -8.58 4.98 17.29
N ALA A 562 -8.33 5.80 18.31
CA ALA A 562 -7.01 5.98 18.92
C ALA A 562 -6.82 5.21 20.25
N ASN A 563 -7.88 4.62 20.80
CA ASN A 563 -7.87 4.13 22.19
C ASN A 563 -7.55 2.62 22.34
N GLY A 564 -7.57 1.86 21.23
CA GLY A 564 -7.29 0.42 21.21
C GLY A 564 -8.38 -0.49 21.79
N ASP A 565 -9.61 -0.01 21.92
CA ASP A 565 -10.75 -0.82 22.37
C ASP A 565 -11.53 -1.46 21.19
N SER A 566 -12.80 -1.83 21.41
CA SER A 566 -13.66 -2.45 20.37
C SER A 566 -14.71 -1.49 19.80
N GLN A 567 -14.54 -0.20 20.04
CA GLN A 567 -15.38 0.89 19.56
C GLN A 567 -14.58 1.72 18.56
N TYR A 568 -15.25 2.16 17.50
CA TYR A 568 -14.64 2.93 16.43
C TYR A 568 -15.57 4.06 16.03
N THR A 569 -15.01 5.13 15.48
CA THR A 569 -15.79 6.29 15.03
C THR A 569 -15.53 6.60 13.55
N THR A 570 -16.59 6.91 12.82
CA THR A 570 -16.49 7.45 11.45
C THR A 570 -17.41 8.65 11.27
N ARG A 571 -16.84 9.77 10.83
CA ARG A 571 -17.56 11.02 10.63
C ARG A 571 -16.92 11.86 9.51
N PRO A 572 -17.57 12.92 9.02
CA PRO A 572 -16.96 13.84 8.07
C PRO A 572 -15.70 14.48 8.65
N ALA A 573 -14.71 14.72 7.80
CA ALA A 573 -13.45 15.31 8.23
C ALA A 573 -13.64 16.73 8.79
N THR A 574 -12.84 17.05 9.79
CA THR A 574 -12.77 18.35 10.47
C THR A 574 -11.30 18.71 10.72
N GLY A 575 -11.02 19.86 11.33
CA GLY A 575 -9.65 20.22 11.73
C GLY A 575 -9.02 19.32 12.81
N THR A 576 -9.82 18.45 13.45
CA THR A 576 -9.40 17.57 14.55
C THR A 576 -9.83 16.12 14.34
N PHE A 577 -10.27 15.75 13.14
CA PHE A 577 -10.65 14.38 12.80
C PHE A 577 -10.57 14.21 11.29
N ASN A 578 -9.81 13.27 10.79
CA ASN A 578 -9.77 12.94 9.39
C ASN A 578 -9.57 11.45 9.10
N ASP A 579 -9.67 10.60 10.12
CA ASP A 579 -9.71 9.16 9.95
C ASP A 579 -10.76 8.70 8.93
N ARG A 580 -10.39 7.69 8.14
CA ARG A 580 -11.28 6.98 7.23
C ARG A 580 -11.41 5.53 7.68
N LEU A 581 -12.62 5.01 7.62
CA LEU A 581 -12.92 3.65 8.06
C LEU A 581 -13.60 2.87 6.94
N GLN A 582 -13.18 1.62 6.76
CA GLN A 582 -13.83 0.61 5.93
C GLN A 582 -14.20 -0.58 6.81
N VAL A 583 -15.47 -1.00 6.76
CA VAL A 583 -15.92 -2.21 7.44
C VAL A 583 -15.44 -3.43 6.65
N LEU A 584 -14.95 -4.45 7.37
CA LEU A 584 -14.70 -5.77 6.80
C LEU A 584 -16.02 -6.54 6.77
N ALA A 585 -16.41 -7.00 5.58
CA ALA A 585 -17.67 -7.69 5.34
C ALA A 585 -17.37 -9.12 4.87
N PRO A 586 -17.35 -10.12 5.78
CA PRO A 586 -17.30 -11.52 5.36
C PRO A 586 -18.51 -11.76 4.45
N GLY A 587 -18.27 -12.22 3.22
CA GLY A 587 -19.30 -12.39 2.20
C GLY A 587 -20.51 -13.15 2.73
N HIS A 588 -21.72 -12.64 2.41
CA HIS A 588 -22.99 -13.30 2.71
C HIS A 588 -23.30 -14.43 1.75
#